data_AF-A0A929GEZ6-F1
#
_entry.id   AF-A0A929GEZ6-F1
#
_cell.length_a   1.000
_cell.length_b   1.000
_cell.length_c   1.000
_cell.angle_alpha   90.00
_cell.angle_beta   90.00
_cell.angle_gamma   90.00
#
_symmetry.space_group_name_H-M   'P 1'
#
loop_
_entity.id
_entity.type
_entity.pdbx_description
1 polymer ?
#
loop_
_entity_poly.entity_id
_entity_poly.type
_entity_poly.pdbx_seq_one_letter_code
_entity_poly.pdbx_strand_id
1 'polypeptide(L)'
;EAVPEDVRNVFVVSHDISADEHVRMQAAMQVFVDNSMSKTCNFPADATVEDVAQAYILSWELGCKGLTVYVTGSRQKVVLETKGTADSKALKEGAPRQIHLWLEGKKPREQRLDGCTYQITTPLGKAFVTINENGGGAGQPFEIFITTAKAGSETAAVSEAIGRLISYLLRIASPVPPRDRLGEVVRQLAGIGGGRPTGFGPNRVLSLPDGLARALAAYLEETPEIIPGNLIQETSPESQLTMRIGDLCPECGAAALVNEEGCRKCYACGFSEC
;
A
#
# COMPACT_ATOMS: atom_id res chain seq x y z
N GLU A 1 -22.97 -17.32 -42.81
CA GLU A 1 -21.84 -17.46 -43.74
C GLU A 1 -20.54 -17.47 -42.96
N ALA A 2 -19.62 -18.36 -43.32
CA ALA A 2 -18.28 -18.36 -42.74
C ALA A 2 -17.44 -17.26 -43.42
N VAL A 3 -16.60 -16.57 -42.66
CA VAL A 3 -15.72 -15.52 -43.19
C VAL A 3 -14.69 -16.15 -44.14
N PRO A 4 -14.45 -15.57 -45.34
CA PRO A 4 -13.42 -16.04 -46.28
C PRO A 4 -12.03 -16.18 -45.65
N GLU A 5 -11.21 -17.10 -46.16
CA GLU A 5 -9.89 -17.41 -45.61
C GLU A 5 -8.87 -16.27 -45.78
N ASP A 6 -8.86 -15.65 -46.95
CA ASP A 6 -8.05 -14.46 -47.24
C ASP A 6 -8.34 -13.32 -46.26
N VAL A 7 -9.62 -13.08 -45.95
CA VAL A 7 -10.02 -12.09 -44.97
C VAL A 7 -9.55 -12.47 -43.56
N ARG A 8 -9.67 -13.74 -43.16
CA ARG A 8 -9.18 -14.21 -41.84
C ARG A 8 -7.67 -14.05 -41.68
N ASN A 9 -6.91 -14.34 -42.73
CA ASN A 9 -5.45 -14.23 -42.70
C ASN A 9 -4.97 -12.77 -42.64
N VAL A 10 -5.79 -11.81 -43.08
CA VAL A 10 -5.49 -10.37 -42.99
C VAL A 10 -5.83 -9.80 -41.61
N PHE A 11 -6.93 -10.24 -41.00
CA PHE A 11 -7.44 -9.72 -39.73
C PHE A 11 -7.12 -10.63 -38.54
N VAL A 12 -5.87 -11.08 -38.45
CA VAL A 12 -5.36 -11.82 -37.30
C VAL A 12 -5.25 -10.93 -36.06
N VAL A 13 -5.51 -11.50 -34.89
CA VAL A 13 -5.29 -10.85 -33.59
C VAL A 13 -4.03 -11.36 -32.92
N SER A 14 -3.64 -10.77 -31.79
CA SER A 14 -2.41 -11.15 -31.08
C SER A 14 -2.33 -12.61 -30.66
N HIS A 15 -3.47 -13.25 -30.40
CA HIS A 15 -3.52 -14.67 -30.01
C HIS A 15 -3.41 -15.63 -31.19
N ASP A 16 -3.58 -15.14 -32.43
CA ASP A 16 -3.43 -15.95 -33.64
C ASP A 16 -1.97 -16.00 -34.10
N ILE A 17 -1.10 -15.17 -33.52
CA ILE A 17 0.32 -15.03 -33.87
C ILE A 17 1.15 -15.79 -32.84
N SER A 18 2.10 -16.60 -33.31
CA SER A 18 2.97 -17.37 -32.43
C SER A 18 3.93 -16.48 -31.62
N ALA A 19 4.47 -17.02 -30.53
CA ALA A 19 5.48 -16.33 -29.75
C ALA A 19 6.76 -16.04 -30.56
N ASP A 20 7.18 -16.96 -31.43
CA ASP A 20 8.36 -16.76 -32.26
C ASP A 20 8.13 -15.71 -33.35
N GLU A 21 6.94 -15.65 -33.95
CA GLU A 21 6.55 -14.60 -34.90
C GLU A 21 6.52 -13.23 -34.23
N HIS A 22 6.01 -13.14 -33.00
CA HIS A 22 6.06 -11.92 -32.20
C HIS A 22 7.50 -11.44 -31.95
N VAL A 23 8.42 -12.34 -31.63
CA VAL A 23 9.84 -12.02 -31.40
C VAL A 23 10.52 -11.62 -32.72
N ARG A 24 10.31 -12.35 -33.81
CA ARG A 24 10.88 -12.04 -35.13
C ARG A 24 10.42 -10.67 -35.64
N MET A 25 9.14 -10.34 -35.45
CA MET A 25 8.61 -9.02 -35.81
C MET A 25 9.28 -7.90 -34.99
N GLN A 26 9.49 -8.13 -33.69
CA GLN A 26 10.21 -7.18 -32.85
C GLN A 26 11.67 -7.04 -33.31
N ALA A 27 12.37 -8.14 -33.58
CA ALA A 27 13.74 -8.11 -34.04
C ALA A 27 13.90 -7.34 -35.37
N ALA A 28 12.99 -7.58 -36.33
CA ALA A 28 13.00 -6.90 -37.62
C ALA A 28 12.93 -5.37 -37.49
N MET A 29 12.13 -4.88 -36.54
CA MET A 29 12.03 -3.45 -36.26
C MET A 29 13.22 -2.93 -35.44
N GLN A 30 13.76 -3.74 -34.53
CA GLN A 30 14.80 -3.33 -33.58
C GLN A 30 16.09 -2.88 -34.28
N VAL A 31 16.40 -3.44 -35.45
CA VAL A 31 17.57 -3.08 -36.27
C VAL A 31 17.59 -1.59 -36.63
N PHE A 32 16.43 -0.94 -36.74
CA PHE A 32 16.30 0.47 -37.11
C PHE A 32 16.02 1.39 -35.91
N VAL A 33 16.04 0.86 -34.69
CA VAL A 33 15.73 1.62 -33.47
C VAL A 33 16.95 1.64 -32.54
N ASP A 34 17.44 2.85 -32.25
CA ASP A 34 18.59 3.14 -31.39
C ASP A 34 18.30 2.91 -29.90
N ASN A 35 17.07 3.17 -29.48
CA ASN A 35 16.53 2.86 -28.16
C ASN A 35 15.90 1.45 -28.11
N SER A 36 15.18 1.13 -27.05
CA SER A 36 14.41 -0.12 -26.92
C SER A 36 12.96 0.05 -27.42
N MET A 37 12.25 -1.06 -27.63
CA MET A 37 10.86 -1.07 -28.06
C MET A 37 9.95 -1.74 -27.04
N SER A 38 8.81 -1.11 -26.77
CA SER A 38 7.76 -1.69 -25.92
C SER A 38 6.87 -2.60 -26.76
N LYS A 39 7.18 -3.90 -26.80
CA LYS A 39 6.37 -4.92 -27.48
C LYS A 39 6.12 -6.12 -26.55
N THR A 40 4.86 -6.49 -26.43
CA THR A 40 4.43 -7.69 -25.69
C THR A 40 4.40 -8.90 -26.62
N CYS A 41 5.08 -9.98 -26.23
CA CYS A 41 4.98 -11.32 -26.80
C CYS A 41 3.89 -12.10 -26.05
N ASN A 42 2.78 -12.37 -26.71
CA ASN A 42 1.66 -13.09 -26.09
C ASN A 42 1.85 -14.60 -26.26
N PHE A 43 1.54 -15.33 -25.20
CA PHE A 43 1.56 -16.79 -25.17
C PHE A 43 0.16 -17.33 -24.87
N PRO A 44 -0.17 -18.53 -25.37
CA PRO A 44 -1.40 -19.21 -25.00
C PRO A 44 -1.38 -19.64 -23.52
N ALA A 45 -2.53 -20.07 -22.99
CA ALA A 45 -2.69 -20.35 -21.57
C ALA A 45 -1.99 -21.64 -21.09
N ASP A 46 -1.62 -22.50 -22.03
CA ASP A 46 -0.91 -23.76 -21.84
C ASP A 46 0.60 -23.64 -22.07
N ALA A 47 1.11 -22.44 -22.35
CA ALA A 47 2.53 -22.21 -22.54
C ALA A 47 3.35 -22.58 -21.28
N THR A 48 4.43 -23.32 -21.52
CA THR A 48 5.34 -23.80 -20.47
C THR A 48 6.42 -22.76 -20.15
N VAL A 49 7.15 -23.00 -19.06
CA VAL A 49 8.30 -22.16 -18.68
C VAL A 49 9.40 -22.26 -19.75
N GLU A 50 9.56 -23.44 -20.33
CA GLU A 50 10.51 -23.72 -21.41
C GLU A 50 10.18 -22.93 -22.67
N ASP A 51 8.90 -22.81 -23.05
CA ASP A 51 8.47 -22.00 -24.20
C ASP A 51 8.82 -20.52 -24.02
N VAL A 52 8.60 -20.00 -22.81
CA VAL A 52 8.97 -18.62 -22.47
C VAL A 52 10.49 -18.43 -22.48
N ALA A 53 11.24 -19.40 -21.96
CA ALA A 53 12.70 -19.38 -21.97
C ALA A 53 13.25 -19.36 -23.40
N GLN A 54 12.69 -20.18 -24.30
CA GLN A 54 13.07 -20.20 -25.71
C GLN A 54 12.82 -18.85 -26.39
N ALA A 55 11.71 -18.17 -26.08
CA ALA A 55 11.47 -16.84 -26.64
C ALA A 55 12.47 -15.79 -26.14
N TYR A 56 12.92 -15.87 -24.87
CA TYR A 56 14.01 -15.02 -24.39
C TYR A 56 15.33 -15.31 -25.10
N ILE A 57 15.68 -16.58 -25.30
CA ILE A 57 16.90 -16.99 -26.01
C ILE A 57 16.84 -16.49 -27.46
N LEU A 58 15.75 -16.75 -28.17
CA LEU A 58 15.55 -16.29 -29.55
C LEU A 58 15.63 -14.76 -29.66
N SER A 59 15.01 -14.03 -28.72
CA SER A 59 15.04 -12.57 -28.68
C SER A 59 16.46 -12.03 -28.51
N TRP A 60 17.25 -12.67 -27.63
CA TRP A 60 18.66 -12.33 -27.45
C TRP A 60 19.50 -12.64 -28.69
N GLU A 61 19.33 -13.82 -29.30
CA GLU A 61 20.04 -14.23 -30.53
C GLU A 61 19.76 -13.28 -31.70
N LEU A 62 18.53 -12.77 -31.80
CA LEU A 62 18.11 -11.83 -32.84
C LEU A 62 18.44 -10.35 -32.52
N GLY A 63 19.10 -10.07 -31.38
CA GLY A 63 19.57 -8.73 -31.03
C GLY A 63 18.49 -7.79 -30.47
N CYS A 64 17.39 -8.32 -29.95
CA CYS A 64 16.40 -7.51 -29.22
C CYS A 64 16.99 -6.95 -27.92
N LYS A 65 16.69 -5.68 -27.61
CA LYS A 65 17.20 -5.02 -26.40
C LYS A 65 16.37 -5.30 -25.14
N GLY A 66 15.24 -5.98 -25.29
CA GLY A 66 14.36 -6.40 -24.21
C GLY A 66 13.18 -7.20 -24.77
N LEU A 67 12.49 -7.94 -23.92
CA LEU A 67 11.28 -8.67 -24.29
C LEU A 67 10.29 -8.60 -23.13
N THR A 68 9.05 -8.21 -23.43
CA THR A 68 7.94 -8.31 -22.48
C THR A 68 7.10 -9.51 -22.86
N VAL A 69 6.82 -10.41 -21.91
CA VAL A 69 5.99 -11.60 -22.16
C VAL A 69 4.66 -11.49 -21.42
N TYR A 70 3.61 -12.01 -22.02
CA TYR A 70 2.30 -12.14 -21.41
C TYR A 70 1.70 -13.51 -21.71
N VAL A 71 1.61 -14.35 -20.68
CA VAL A 71 0.95 -15.66 -20.79
C VAL A 71 -0.54 -15.49 -20.52
N THR A 72 -1.38 -15.96 -21.44
CA THR A 72 -2.83 -15.86 -21.31
C THR A 72 -3.29 -16.52 -20.01
N GLY A 73 -4.10 -15.83 -19.22
CA GLY A 73 -4.56 -16.35 -17.94
C GLY A 73 -3.59 -16.20 -16.76
N SER A 74 -2.37 -15.69 -16.98
CA SER A 74 -1.41 -15.41 -15.90
C SER A 74 -1.86 -14.33 -14.90
N ARG A 75 -2.87 -13.51 -15.27
CA ARG A 75 -3.47 -12.47 -14.42
C ARG A 75 -4.97 -12.70 -14.24
N GLN A 76 -5.47 -12.43 -13.03
CA GLN A 76 -6.89 -12.65 -12.68
C GLN A 76 -7.86 -11.80 -13.50
N LYS A 77 -7.51 -10.54 -13.78
CA LYS A 77 -8.31 -9.61 -14.57
C LYS A 77 -7.53 -9.19 -15.81
N VAL A 78 -8.08 -9.47 -16.99
CA VAL A 78 -7.54 -8.99 -18.28
C VAL A 78 -8.55 -8.00 -18.85
N VAL A 79 -8.04 -6.87 -19.37
CA VAL A 79 -8.86 -5.74 -19.81
C VAL A 79 -9.70 -6.09 -21.06
N LEU A 80 -9.24 -7.07 -21.83
CA LEU A 80 -9.89 -7.60 -23.02
C LEU A 80 -9.86 -9.14 -22.94
N GLU A 81 -10.90 -9.74 -22.36
CA GLU A 81 -11.08 -11.20 -22.36
C GLU A 81 -12.09 -11.60 -23.42
N THR A 82 -11.78 -12.68 -24.13
CA THR A 82 -12.82 -13.39 -24.89
C THR A 82 -13.75 -14.10 -23.90
N LYS A 83 -15.02 -14.30 -24.27
CA LYS A 83 -16.00 -14.99 -23.39
C LYS A 83 -15.48 -16.35 -22.90
N GLY A 84 -14.80 -17.12 -23.75
CA GLY A 84 -14.23 -18.42 -23.37
C GLY A 84 -13.12 -18.35 -22.32
N THR A 85 -12.29 -17.31 -22.34
CA THR A 85 -11.27 -17.08 -21.29
C THR A 85 -11.85 -16.64 -19.95
N ALA A 86 -12.95 -15.89 -19.96
CA ALA A 86 -13.64 -15.47 -18.73
C ALA A 86 -14.32 -16.66 -18.03
N ASP A 87 -15.01 -17.52 -18.80
CA ASP A 87 -15.71 -18.69 -18.28
C ASP A 87 -14.74 -19.73 -17.67
N SER A 88 -13.55 -19.90 -18.29
CA SER A 88 -12.53 -20.85 -17.84
C SER A 88 -11.84 -20.44 -16.52
N LYS A 89 -11.82 -19.14 -16.20
CA LYS A 89 -11.23 -18.62 -14.95
C LYS A 89 -12.16 -18.75 -13.75
N ALA A 90 -13.46 -18.65 -13.96
CA ALA A 90 -14.46 -18.87 -12.90
C ALA A 90 -14.40 -20.29 -12.30
N LEU A 91 -13.83 -21.25 -13.02
CA LEU A 91 -13.69 -22.65 -12.61
C LEU A 91 -12.40 -22.97 -11.83
N LYS A 92 -11.43 -22.05 -11.75
CA LYS A 92 -10.12 -22.26 -11.10
C LYS A 92 -9.91 -21.32 -9.90
N GLU A 93 -10.80 -21.37 -8.92
CA GLU A 93 -10.61 -20.63 -7.65
C GLU A 93 -9.69 -21.41 -6.70
N GLY A 94 -8.41 -21.01 -6.64
CA GLY A 94 -7.43 -21.54 -5.69
C GLY A 94 -6.08 -20.83 -5.65
N ALA A 95 -5.92 -19.68 -6.33
CA ALA A 95 -4.66 -18.95 -6.34
C ALA A 95 -4.63 -17.87 -5.24
N PRO A 96 -3.49 -17.67 -4.55
CA PRO A 96 -3.36 -16.66 -3.49
C PRO A 96 -3.69 -15.27 -4.02
N ARG A 97 -4.49 -14.52 -3.26
CA ARG A 97 -4.87 -13.13 -3.58
C ARG A 97 -3.60 -12.28 -3.70
N GLN A 98 -3.23 -11.89 -4.92
CA GLN A 98 -2.24 -10.83 -5.11
C GLN A 98 -2.77 -9.55 -4.45
N ILE A 99 -1.94 -8.94 -3.59
CA ILE A 99 -2.21 -7.62 -3.04
C ILE A 99 -2.23 -6.64 -4.22
N HIS A 100 -3.40 -6.09 -4.52
CA HIS A 100 -3.55 -5.06 -5.54
C HIS A 100 -2.74 -3.82 -5.12
N LEU A 101 -1.52 -3.67 -5.65
CA LEU A 101 -0.64 -2.56 -5.29
C LEU A 101 -1.10 -1.20 -5.86
N TRP A 102 -2.12 -1.19 -6.72
CA TRP A 102 -2.62 0.05 -7.34
C TRP A 102 -4.14 -0.02 -7.49
N LEU A 103 -4.84 0.32 -6.41
CA LEU A 103 -6.22 0.78 -6.49
C LEU A 103 -6.16 2.29 -6.77
N GLU A 104 -6.41 2.66 -8.02
CA GLU A 104 -6.72 4.04 -8.38
C GLU A 104 -7.91 4.52 -7.55
N GLY A 105 -7.76 5.69 -6.92
CA GLY A 105 -8.85 6.40 -6.26
C GLY A 105 -8.49 6.86 -4.85
N LYS A 106 -8.21 8.16 -4.72
CA LYS A 106 -8.30 8.88 -3.46
C LYS A 106 -9.61 8.46 -2.77
N LYS A 107 -9.56 8.05 -1.49
CA LYS A 107 -10.75 7.64 -0.75
C LYS A 107 -11.87 8.70 -0.91
N PRO A 108 -13.09 8.29 -1.33
CA PRO A 108 -14.19 9.22 -1.50
C PRO A 108 -14.47 9.92 -0.16
N ARG A 109 -14.79 11.21 -0.23
CA ARG A 109 -15.08 12.02 0.95
C ARG A 109 -16.59 12.06 1.15
N GLU A 110 -17.05 11.66 2.32
CA GLU A 110 -18.46 11.79 2.71
C GLU A 110 -18.86 13.26 2.90
N GLN A 111 -20.16 13.55 2.84
CA GLN A 111 -20.66 14.92 2.97
C GLN A 111 -20.44 15.49 4.39
N ARG A 112 -20.51 14.62 5.41
CA ARG A 112 -20.29 14.96 6.81
C ARG A 112 -19.23 14.02 7.36
N LEU A 113 -18.31 14.57 8.15
CA LEU A 113 -17.31 13.83 8.92
C LEU A 113 -17.39 14.31 10.36
N ASP A 114 -17.14 13.41 11.31
CA ASP A 114 -16.98 13.78 12.71
C ASP A 114 -15.48 13.98 13.00
N GLY A 115 -15.16 14.88 13.93
CA GLY A 115 -13.79 15.28 14.20
C GLY A 115 -13.65 16.15 15.44
N CYS A 116 -12.41 16.39 15.83
CA CYS A 116 -12.05 17.22 16.97
C CYS A 116 -11.12 18.36 16.55
N THR A 117 -11.04 19.42 17.37
CA THR A 117 -10.14 20.55 17.11
C THR A 117 -9.27 20.82 18.33
N TYR A 118 -7.96 20.74 18.13
CA TYR A 118 -6.96 21.05 19.13
C TYR A 118 -6.51 22.51 18.99
N GLN A 119 -6.48 23.22 20.12
CA GLN A 119 -5.87 24.55 20.18
C GLN A 119 -4.44 24.44 20.71
N ILE A 120 -3.48 24.92 19.93
CA ILE A 120 -2.07 24.97 20.31
C ILE A 120 -1.55 26.40 20.27
N THR A 121 -0.65 26.75 21.19
CA THR A 121 0.04 28.04 21.17
C THR A 121 1.37 27.87 20.45
N THR A 122 1.58 28.62 19.37
CA THR A 122 2.80 28.58 18.56
C THR A 122 3.48 29.95 18.55
N PRO A 123 4.75 30.03 18.10
CA PRO A 123 5.43 31.31 17.87
C PRO A 123 4.71 32.29 16.95
N LEU A 124 3.86 31.78 16.05
CA LEU A 124 3.11 32.57 15.08
C LEU A 124 1.71 32.96 15.59
N GLY A 125 1.40 32.64 16.85
CA GLY A 125 0.09 32.83 17.45
C GLY A 125 -0.61 31.50 17.76
N LYS A 126 -1.89 31.60 18.13
CA LYS A 126 -2.73 30.42 18.37
C LYS A 126 -3.01 29.72 17.05
N ALA A 127 -2.82 28.41 16.99
CA ALA A 127 -3.24 27.58 15.87
C ALA A 127 -4.32 26.60 16.31
N PHE A 128 -5.29 26.39 15.43
CA PHE A 128 -6.37 25.43 15.57
C PHE A 128 -6.14 24.32 14.55
N VAL A 129 -5.97 23.09 15.05
CA VAL A 129 -5.75 21.89 14.25
C VAL A 129 -7.01 21.05 14.34
N THR A 130 -7.78 21.00 13.25
CA THR A 130 -8.99 20.19 13.15
C THR A 130 -8.64 18.88 12.47
N ILE A 131 -8.95 17.76 13.12
CA ILE A 131 -8.72 16.40 12.62
C ILE A 131 -10.09 15.75 12.45
N ASN A 132 -10.43 15.39 11.21
CA ASN A 132 -11.66 14.69 10.88
C ASN A 132 -11.37 13.21 10.62
N GLU A 133 -12.29 12.36 11.05
CA GLU A 133 -12.20 10.91 10.91
C GLU A 133 -13.13 10.39 9.82
N ASN A 134 -12.81 9.21 9.30
CA ASN A 134 -13.68 8.45 8.42
C ASN A 134 -13.96 7.07 9.03
N GLY A 135 -15.21 6.58 8.92
CA GLY A 135 -15.63 5.31 9.50
C GLY A 135 -16.27 5.42 10.89
N GLY A 136 -16.87 6.57 11.23
CA GLY A 136 -17.78 6.69 12.38
C GLY A 136 -17.14 6.62 13.78
N GLY A 137 -15.99 7.26 13.98
CA GLY A 137 -15.33 7.32 15.30
C GLY A 137 -14.39 6.15 15.60
N ALA A 138 -13.97 5.41 14.57
CA ALA A 138 -13.04 4.29 14.69
C ALA A 138 -11.56 4.70 14.92
N GLY A 139 -11.26 5.99 15.12
CA GLY A 139 -9.90 6.49 15.32
C GLY A 139 -9.05 6.47 14.05
N GLN A 140 -9.70 6.58 12.88
CA GLN A 140 -9.05 6.58 11.58
C GLN A 140 -9.01 8.00 11.00
N PRO A 141 -7.85 8.69 11.05
CA PRO A 141 -7.73 10.06 10.57
C PRO A 141 -7.89 10.13 9.05
N PHE A 142 -8.64 11.12 8.58
CA PHE A 142 -9.01 11.26 7.17
C PHE A 142 -8.57 12.58 6.54
N GLU A 143 -8.78 13.70 7.23
CA GLU A 143 -8.33 15.02 6.78
C GLU A 143 -7.99 15.93 7.95
N ILE A 144 -7.06 16.85 7.72
CA ILE A 144 -6.52 17.77 8.73
C ILE A 144 -6.55 19.19 8.17
N PHE A 145 -7.10 20.10 8.96
CA PHE A 145 -7.11 21.54 8.68
C PHE A 145 -6.33 22.29 9.75
N ILE A 146 -5.59 23.31 9.32
CA ILE A 146 -4.78 24.12 10.21
C ILE A 146 -5.18 25.57 10.00
N THR A 147 -5.71 26.20 11.05
CA THR A 147 -6.07 27.62 11.05
C THR A 147 -5.21 28.36 12.05
N THR A 148 -4.33 29.23 11.57
CA THR A 148 -3.48 30.08 12.43
C THR A 148 -4.15 31.43 12.66
N ALA A 149 -4.49 31.74 13.91
CA ALA A 149 -5.19 32.96 14.28
C ALA A 149 -4.28 34.18 14.15
N LYS A 150 -4.76 35.23 13.47
CA LYS A 150 -4.00 36.47 13.20
C LYS A 150 -2.67 36.24 12.48
N ALA A 151 -2.52 35.11 11.79
CA ALA A 151 -1.41 34.89 10.89
C ALA A 151 -1.49 35.86 9.71
N GLY A 152 -0.35 36.42 9.31
CA GLY A 152 -0.24 37.10 8.02
C GLY A 152 -0.57 36.15 6.87
N SER A 153 -0.87 36.70 5.69
CA SER A 153 -1.29 35.93 4.50
C SER A 153 -0.34 34.79 4.15
N GLU A 154 0.97 35.01 4.27
CA GLU A 154 1.99 34.01 3.97
C GLU A 154 1.97 32.83 4.96
N THR A 155 1.86 33.10 6.26
CA THR A 155 1.78 32.04 7.27
C THR A 155 0.48 31.22 7.14
N ALA A 156 -0.62 31.88 6.81
CA ALA A 156 -1.88 31.21 6.53
C ALA A 156 -1.77 30.28 5.31
N ALA A 157 -1.16 30.76 4.21
CA ALA A 157 -0.93 29.96 3.01
C ALA A 157 -0.06 28.72 3.28
N VAL A 158 1.02 28.85 4.06
CA VAL A 158 1.87 27.72 4.44
C VAL A 158 1.10 26.73 5.34
N SER A 159 0.31 27.23 6.27
CA SER A 159 -0.54 26.39 7.15
C SER A 159 -1.55 25.57 6.33
N GLU A 160 -2.20 26.21 5.36
CA GLU A 160 -3.13 25.54 4.45
C GLU A 160 -2.42 24.48 3.59
N ALA A 161 -1.25 24.82 3.04
CA ALA A 161 -0.46 23.90 2.22
C ALA A 161 -0.09 22.62 3.01
N ILE A 162 0.39 22.77 4.25
CA ILE A 162 0.72 21.63 5.13
C ILE A 162 -0.53 20.78 5.39
N GLY A 163 -1.66 21.40 5.78
CA GLY A 163 -2.91 20.68 6.03
C GLY A 163 -3.42 19.91 4.81
N ARG A 164 -3.32 20.51 3.62
CA ARG A 164 -3.71 19.87 2.35
C ARG A 164 -2.81 18.68 1.99
N LEU A 165 -1.51 18.79 2.20
CA LEU A 165 -0.56 17.71 1.94
C LEU A 165 -0.77 16.52 2.88
N ILE A 166 -0.95 16.78 4.18
CA ILE A 166 -1.22 15.72 5.15
C ILE A 166 -2.58 15.07 4.85
N SER A 167 -3.62 15.87 4.59
CA SER A 167 -4.93 15.36 4.16
C SER A 167 -4.86 14.51 2.89
N TYR A 168 -3.98 14.86 1.96
CA TYR A 168 -3.76 14.05 0.77
C TYR A 168 -3.12 12.71 1.13
N LEU A 169 -2.05 12.70 1.93
CA LEU A 169 -1.37 11.50 2.41
C LEU A 169 -2.31 10.51 3.12
N LEU A 170 -3.27 11.01 3.90
CA LEU A 170 -4.26 10.17 4.58
C LEU A 170 -5.27 9.54 3.61
N ARG A 171 -5.53 10.19 2.48
CA ARG A 171 -6.58 9.80 1.52
C ARG A 171 -6.09 8.97 0.34
N ILE A 172 -4.79 8.97 0.04
CA ILE A 172 -4.26 8.12 -1.03
C ILE A 172 -4.38 6.64 -0.67
N ALA A 173 -4.55 5.78 -1.68
CA ALA A 173 -4.42 4.34 -1.49
C ALA A 173 -2.97 4.05 -1.08
N SER A 174 -2.78 3.33 0.03
CA SER A 174 -1.48 2.85 0.46
C SER A 174 -1.65 1.66 1.40
N PRO A 175 -0.69 0.72 1.42
CA PRO A 175 -0.72 -0.46 2.27
C PRO A 175 -0.55 -0.13 3.76
N VAL A 176 -0.09 1.08 4.07
CA VAL A 176 0.09 1.56 5.45
C VAL A 176 -1.24 2.13 5.95
N PRO A 177 -1.74 1.78 7.15
CA PRO A 177 -2.93 2.40 7.73
C PRO A 177 -2.82 3.93 7.86
N PRO A 178 -3.91 4.72 7.69
CA PRO A 178 -3.89 6.18 7.83
C PRO A 178 -3.32 6.65 9.17
N ARG A 179 -3.60 5.92 10.24
CA ARG A 179 -3.11 6.21 11.59
C ARG A 179 -1.59 6.08 11.70
N ASP A 180 -1.00 5.03 11.13
CA ASP A 180 0.45 4.84 11.06
C ASP A 180 1.12 5.91 10.18
N ARG A 181 0.49 6.29 9.06
CA ARG A 181 0.96 7.41 8.24
C ARG A 181 0.94 8.72 9.02
N LEU A 182 -0.08 8.94 9.85
CA LEU A 182 -0.13 10.11 10.72
C LEU A 182 1.00 10.08 11.75
N GLY A 183 1.33 8.91 12.30
CA GLY A 183 2.50 8.72 13.16
C GLY A 183 3.83 9.06 12.48
N GLU A 184 3.98 8.73 11.19
CA GLU A 184 5.13 9.17 10.39
C GLU A 184 5.18 10.69 10.29
N VAL A 185 4.04 11.34 9.98
CA VAL A 185 3.94 12.81 9.91
C VAL A 185 4.34 13.45 11.24
N VAL A 186 3.88 12.92 12.37
CA VAL A 186 4.29 13.41 13.70
C VAL A 186 5.82 13.36 13.83
N ARG A 187 6.44 12.23 13.48
CA ARG A 187 7.89 12.07 13.60
C ARG A 187 8.68 13.04 12.73
N GLN A 188 8.19 13.32 11.52
CA GLN A 188 8.85 14.27 10.61
C GLN A 188 8.70 15.73 11.05
N LEU A 189 7.58 16.08 11.70
CA LEU A 189 7.31 17.45 12.12
C LEU A 189 7.85 17.79 13.51
N ALA A 190 7.96 16.79 14.39
CA ALA A 190 8.43 16.95 15.76
C ALA A 190 9.88 17.45 15.77
N GLY A 191 10.16 18.47 16.58
CA GLY A 191 11.51 19.02 16.73
C GLY A 191 11.91 20.04 15.67
N ILE A 192 11.08 20.30 14.64
CA ILE A 192 11.37 21.38 13.67
C ILE A 192 11.39 22.71 14.42
N GLY A 193 12.56 23.35 14.44
CA GLY A 193 12.79 24.61 15.15
C GLY A 193 12.55 25.85 14.31
N GLY A 194 12.02 26.90 14.94
CA GLY A 194 11.98 28.26 14.39
C GLY A 194 12.89 29.22 15.17
N GLY A 195 13.03 30.45 14.67
CA GLY A 195 13.89 31.45 15.30
C GLY A 195 13.41 31.98 16.66
N ARG A 196 12.15 31.72 17.04
CA ARG A 196 11.57 32.15 18.33
C ARG A 196 10.66 31.06 18.90
N PRO A 197 11.12 30.18 19.80
CA PRO A 197 10.25 29.19 20.44
C PRO A 197 9.26 29.87 21.41
N THR A 198 8.15 29.20 21.73
CA THR A 198 7.13 29.68 22.67
C THR A 198 6.91 28.66 23.80
N GLY A 199 6.74 29.15 25.03
CA GLY A 199 6.58 28.31 26.22
C GLY A 199 7.91 28.00 26.92
N PHE A 200 7.85 27.19 27.97
CA PHE A 200 8.98 26.90 28.86
C PHE A 200 9.16 25.40 29.09
N GLY A 201 10.40 25.00 29.39
CA GLY A 201 10.74 23.62 29.75
C GLY A 201 10.62 22.62 28.59
N PRO A 202 10.34 21.34 28.88
CA PRO A 202 10.19 20.28 27.86
C PRO A 202 8.94 20.50 26.98
N ASN A 203 7.97 21.27 27.46
CA ASN A 203 6.72 21.55 26.75
C ASN A 203 6.77 22.80 25.83
N ARG A 204 7.96 23.35 25.58
CA ARG A 204 8.12 24.50 24.68
C ARG A 204 7.83 24.09 23.22
N VAL A 205 7.01 24.87 22.53
CA VAL A 205 6.72 24.69 21.10
C VAL A 205 7.76 25.44 20.28
N LEU A 206 8.49 24.73 19.44
CA LEU A 206 9.64 25.30 18.71
C LEU A 206 9.24 26.07 17.45
N SER A 207 8.16 25.66 16.81
CA SER A 207 7.62 26.23 15.56
C SER A 207 6.16 25.81 15.35
N LEU A 208 5.52 26.30 14.28
CA LEU A 208 4.20 25.82 13.86
C LEU A 208 4.19 24.31 13.55
N PRO A 209 5.12 23.76 12.72
CA PRO A 209 5.27 22.32 12.52
C PRO A 209 5.42 21.50 13.81
N ASP A 210 6.27 21.93 14.74
CA ASP A 210 6.45 21.24 16.03
C ASP A 210 5.18 21.28 16.89
N GLY A 211 4.47 22.42 16.87
CA GLY A 211 3.16 22.54 17.51
C GLY A 211 2.13 21.59 16.90
N LEU A 212 2.08 21.50 15.57
CA LEU A 212 1.22 20.57 14.84
C LEU A 212 1.53 19.12 15.23
N ALA A 213 2.81 18.74 15.28
CA ALA A 213 3.22 17.40 15.70
C ALA A 213 2.67 17.03 17.08
N ARG A 214 2.68 17.96 18.05
CA ARG A 214 2.12 17.75 19.39
C ARG A 214 0.61 17.55 19.37
N ALA A 215 -0.13 18.34 18.57
CA ALA A 215 -1.58 18.18 18.43
C ALA A 215 -1.94 16.81 17.81
N LEU A 216 -1.20 16.39 16.80
CA LEU A 216 -1.39 15.10 16.15
C LEU A 216 -1.00 13.92 17.07
N ALA A 217 0.06 14.08 17.87
CA ALA A 217 0.47 13.09 18.87
C ALA A 217 -0.61 12.92 19.95
N ALA A 218 -1.15 14.03 20.49
CA ALA A 218 -2.24 14.00 21.46
C ALA A 218 -3.48 13.27 20.90
N TYR A 219 -3.84 13.54 19.64
CA TYR A 219 -4.92 12.82 18.97
C TYR A 219 -4.69 11.31 18.90
N LEU A 220 -3.47 10.89 18.56
CA LEU A 220 -3.11 9.47 18.51
C LEU A 220 -3.15 8.83 19.91
N GLU A 221 -2.76 9.54 20.96
CA GLU A 221 -2.81 9.04 22.34
C GLU A 221 -4.25 8.94 22.88
N GLU A 222 -5.10 9.92 22.58
CA GLU A 222 -6.48 10.03 23.09
C GLU A 222 -7.46 9.08 22.39
N THR A 223 -7.21 8.77 21.11
CA THR A 223 -8.15 8.00 20.28
C THR A 223 -7.62 6.60 20.02
N PRO A 224 -8.07 5.55 20.73
CA PRO A 224 -7.68 4.17 20.45
C PRO A 224 -8.28 3.68 19.12
N GLU A 225 -7.54 2.83 18.41
CA GLU A 225 -7.99 2.27 17.13
C GLU A 225 -9.09 1.23 17.35
N ILE A 226 -10.29 1.46 16.78
CA ILE A 226 -11.38 0.48 16.80
C ILE A 226 -11.45 -0.16 15.42
N ILE A 227 -10.94 -1.38 15.30
CA ILE A 227 -11.01 -2.16 14.06
C ILE A 227 -12.44 -2.71 13.92
N PRO A 228 -13.26 -2.29 12.94
CA PRO A 228 -14.60 -2.84 12.76
C PRO A 228 -14.46 -4.26 12.17
N GLY A 229 -14.58 -5.27 13.04
CA GLY A 229 -14.42 -6.68 12.64
C GLY A 229 -14.38 -7.67 13.80
N ASN A 230 -14.00 -7.23 15.00
CA ASN A 230 -14.21 -8.03 16.21
C ASN A 230 -15.47 -7.54 16.92
N LEU A 231 -16.59 -8.21 16.64
CA LEU A 231 -17.67 -8.27 17.62
C LEU A 231 -17.06 -8.83 18.90
N ILE A 232 -16.86 -7.96 19.90
CA ILE A 232 -16.58 -8.39 21.26
C ILE A 232 -17.88 -9.06 21.71
N GLN A 233 -17.95 -10.37 21.52
CA GLN A 233 -18.87 -11.22 22.25
C GLN A 233 -18.39 -11.14 23.70
N GLU A 234 -19.25 -10.64 24.60
CA GLU A 234 -19.01 -10.69 26.03
C GLU A 234 -18.75 -12.15 26.43
N THR A 235 -17.49 -12.52 26.57
CA THR A 235 -17.08 -13.74 27.27
C THR A 235 -16.40 -13.30 28.56
N SER A 236 -16.95 -13.84 29.64
CA SER A 236 -16.49 -13.81 31.02
C SER A 236 -14.96 -13.80 31.20
N PRO A 237 -14.45 -13.28 32.34
CA PRO A 237 -13.02 -13.09 32.56
C PRO A 237 -12.34 -14.43 32.79
N GLU A 238 -11.88 -15.05 31.71
CA GLU A 238 -10.90 -16.13 31.77
C GLU A 238 -9.67 -15.74 30.93
N SER A 239 -8.56 -15.87 31.62
CA SER A 239 -7.17 -15.64 31.25
C SER A 239 -6.77 -15.90 29.79
N GLN A 240 -5.71 -15.18 29.39
CA GLN A 240 -4.58 -15.58 28.52
C GLN A 240 -4.28 -14.51 27.46
N LEU A 241 -3.04 -14.17 27.12
CA LEU A 241 -1.71 -14.40 27.68
C LEU A 241 -0.85 -13.37 26.93
N THR A 242 -0.20 -12.46 27.64
CA THR A 242 0.86 -11.61 27.08
C THR A 242 1.90 -12.49 26.40
N MET A 243 2.06 -12.38 25.07
CA MET A 243 3.15 -13.05 24.36
C MET A 243 4.48 -12.50 24.91
N ARG A 244 5.15 -13.29 25.75
CA ARG A 244 6.53 -13.07 26.16
C ARG A 244 7.41 -13.52 25.00
N ILE A 245 8.14 -12.60 24.39
CA ILE A 245 9.15 -12.91 23.36
C ILE A 245 10.23 -13.77 24.04
N GLY A 246 10.42 -15.01 23.57
CA GLY A 246 11.40 -15.97 24.08
C GLY A 246 12.54 -16.23 23.10
N ASP A 247 13.47 -17.11 23.46
CA ASP A 247 14.55 -17.59 22.59
C ASP A 247 14.01 -18.47 21.44
N LEU A 248 14.85 -18.74 20.45
CA LEU A 248 14.53 -19.64 19.33
C LEU A 248 14.43 -21.09 19.79
N CYS A 249 13.29 -21.71 19.52
CA CYS A 249 13.07 -23.14 19.75
C CYS A 249 13.90 -23.99 18.76
N PRO A 250 14.66 -24.99 19.23
CA PRO A 250 15.45 -25.86 18.34
C PRO A 250 14.59 -26.79 17.46
N GLU A 251 13.33 -27.03 17.82
CA GLU A 251 12.43 -27.94 17.08
C GLU A 251 11.63 -27.21 15.99
N CYS A 252 11.08 -26.03 16.29
CA CYS A 252 10.18 -25.31 15.36
C CYS A 252 10.72 -23.96 14.86
N GLY A 253 11.85 -23.49 15.40
CA GLY A 253 12.46 -22.21 15.02
C GLY A 253 11.68 -20.96 15.44
N ALA A 254 10.59 -21.08 16.19
CA ALA A 254 9.84 -19.94 16.71
C ALA A 254 10.54 -19.31 17.93
N ALA A 255 10.53 -17.97 18.01
CA ALA A 255 11.08 -17.19 19.13
C ALA A 255 10.12 -17.20 20.36
N ALA A 256 9.80 -18.41 20.83
CA ALA A 256 8.81 -18.67 21.86
C ALA A 256 9.32 -19.63 22.95
N LEU A 257 10.64 -19.87 23.02
CA LEU A 257 11.27 -20.71 24.03
C LEU A 257 11.58 -19.87 25.28
N VAL A 258 10.96 -20.21 26.40
CA VAL A 258 11.11 -19.50 27.68
C VAL A 258 11.57 -20.48 28.74
N ASN A 259 12.47 -20.05 29.62
CA ASN A 259 12.91 -20.84 30.77
C ASN A 259 12.00 -20.55 31.96
N GLU A 260 11.16 -21.52 32.33
CA GLU A 260 10.26 -21.41 33.48
C GLU A 260 10.35 -22.70 34.31
N GLU A 261 10.43 -22.53 35.64
CA GLU A 261 10.46 -23.64 36.61
C GLU A 261 11.65 -24.62 36.45
N GLY A 262 12.76 -24.15 35.86
CA GLY A 262 13.96 -24.97 35.64
C GLY A 262 13.95 -25.78 34.36
N CYS A 263 12.94 -25.60 33.50
CA CYS A 263 12.84 -26.24 32.18
C CYS A 263 12.68 -25.19 31.08
N ARG A 264 13.23 -25.46 29.90
CA ARG A 264 13.03 -24.66 28.68
C ARG A 264 11.75 -25.15 28.00
N LYS A 265 10.72 -24.30 27.91
CA LYS A 265 9.41 -24.63 27.32
C LYS A 265 9.13 -23.72 26.12
N CYS A 266 8.70 -24.29 24.99
CA CYS A 266 8.31 -23.53 23.79
C CYS A 266 6.79 -23.40 23.71
N TYR A 267 6.29 -22.17 23.75
CA TYR A 267 4.85 -21.90 23.65
C TYR A 267 4.28 -21.98 22.24
N ALA A 268 5.14 -22.15 21.22
CA ALA A 268 4.70 -22.27 19.83
C ALA A 268 4.46 -23.72 19.38
N CYS A 269 5.28 -24.69 19.85
CA CYS A 269 5.16 -26.10 19.44
C CYS A 269 5.05 -27.08 20.60
N GLY A 270 5.19 -26.64 21.85
CA GLY A 270 5.13 -27.52 23.03
C GLY A 270 6.43 -28.25 23.37
N PHE A 271 7.55 -27.96 22.69
CA PHE A 271 8.88 -28.49 23.05
C PHE A 271 9.22 -28.17 24.51
N SER A 272 9.67 -29.16 25.29
CA SER A 272 10.14 -28.95 26.66
C SER A 272 11.40 -29.75 26.97
N GLU A 273 12.39 -29.09 27.55
CA GLU A 273 13.66 -29.68 28.00
C GLU A 273 13.91 -29.30 29.46
N CYS A 274 13.90 -30.31 30.34
CA CYS A 274 14.31 -30.28 31.73
C CYS A 274 15.54 -31.21 31.84
#